data_AF-A0A2P5CXH3-F1
#
_entry.id   AF-A0A2P5CXH3-F1
#
_cell.length_a   1.000
_cell.length_b   1.000
_cell.length_c   1.000
_cell.angle_alpha   90.00
_cell.angle_beta   90.00
_cell.angle_gamma   90.00
#
_symmetry.space_group_name_H-M   'P 1'
#
loop_
_entity.id
_entity.type
_entity.pdbx_description
1 polymer ?
#
loop_
_entity_poly.entity_id
_entity_poly.type
_entity_poly.pdbx_seq_one_letter_code
_entity_poly.pdbx_strand_id
1 'polypeptide(L)'
;MIPSDVAESRQIIRYIANEYAHQGTELLHPDSKKQEATILVWLEVRVVHLAVVEEINEFKLTKVLDVYEVGWLSQNNWKWAASP
;
A
#
# COMPACT_ATOMS: atom_id res chain seq x y z
N MET A 1 1.99 -6.02 11.75
CA MET A 1 3.42 -6.37 11.57
C MET A 1 3.89 -5.66 10.30
N ILE A 2 4.99 -4.91 10.32
CA ILE A 2 5.50 -4.25 9.09
C ILE A 2 6.11 -5.35 8.20
N PRO A 3 5.82 -5.39 6.89
CA PRO A 3 6.45 -6.35 5.97
C PRO A 3 7.99 -6.22 5.99
N SER A 4 8.70 -7.35 5.95
CA SER A 4 10.18 -7.41 5.98
C SER A 4 10.84 -6.53 4.92
N ASP A 5 10.29 -6.55 3.72
CA ASP A 5 10.86 -5.88 2.54
C ASP A 5 10.77 -4.34 2.67
N VAL A 6 9.77 -3.87 3.40
CA VAL A 6 9.59 -2.45 3.72
C VAL A 6 10.57 -2.01 4.82
N ALA A 7 10.91 -2.90 5.75
CA ALA A 7 11.96 -2.62 6.72
C ALA A 7 13.33 -2.56 6.04
N GLU A 8 13.64 -3.51 5.15
CA GLU A 8 14.91 -3.61 4.44
C GLU A 8 15.15 -2.41 3.49
N SER A 9 14.15 -2.05 2.68
CA SER A 9 14.24 -0.88 1.78
C SER A 9 14.54 0.44 2.51
N ARG A 10 13.99 0.64 3.72
CA ARG A 10 14.32 1.83 4.55
C ARG A 10 15.76 1.82 5.05
N GLN A 11 16.31 0.65 5.36
CA GLN A 11 17.71 0.53 5.78
C GLN A 11 18.65 0.83 4.60
N ILE A 12 18.29 0.41 3.39
CA ILE A 12 19.01 0.75 2.16
C ILE A 12 18.99 2.27 1.92
N ILE A 13 17.82 2.92 2.04
CA ILE A 13 17.72 4.38 1.87
C ILE A 13 18.57 5.13 2.90
N ARG A 14 18.55 4.69 4.17
CA ARG A 14 19.39 5.27 5.23
C ARG A 14 20.87 5.10 4.95
N TYR A 15 21.28 3.92 4.50
CA TYR A 15 22.66 3.66 4.12
C TYR A 15 23.11 4.59 2.99
N ILE A 16 22.34 4.68 1.90
CA ILE A 16 22.65 5.56 0.77
C ILE A 16 22.69 7.03 1.20
N ALA A 17 21.71 7.49 1.97
CA ALA A 17 21.67 8.88 2.44
C ALA A 17 22.87 9.25 3.33
N ASN A 18 23.38 8.29 4.11
CA ASN A 18 24.57 8.50 4.95
C ASN A 18 25.87 8.42 4.13
N GLU A 19 26.05 7.38 3.33
CA GLU A 19 27.27 7.19 2.53
C GLU A 19 27.47 8.29 1.50
N TYR A 20 26.38 8.75 0.89
CA TYR A 20 26.39 9.78 -0.15
C TYR A 20 25.89 11.14 0.36
N ALA A 21 25.94 11.40 1.67
CA ALA A 21 25.48 12.67 2.26
C ALA A 21 26.13 13.92 1.63
N HIS A 22 27.34 13.75 1.07
CA HIS A 22 28.14 14.80 0.45
C HIS A 22 28.13 14.77 -1.09
N GLN A 23 27.28 13.91 -1.70
CA GLN A 23 27.18 13.76 -3.15
C GLN A 23 25.71 13.80 -3.61
N GLY A 24 25.34 14.85 -4.35
CA GLY A 24 24.00 15.00 -4.90
C GLY A 24 23.01 15.68 -3.95
N THR A 25 21.71 15.37 -4.10
CA THR A 25 20.64 15.99 -3.31
C THR A 25 20.55 15.36 -1.93
N GLU A 26 20.60 16.19 -0.89
CA GLU A 26 20.51 15.76 0.50
C GLU A 26 19.14 15.12 0.80
N LEU A 27 19.15 13.82 1.11
CA LEU A 27 17.93 13.04 1.35
C LEU A 27 17.49 13.06 2.83
N LEU A 28 18.44 13.23 3.75
CA LEU A 28 18.22 13.35 5.18
C LEU A 28 18.98 14.59 5.66
N HIS A 29 18.33 15.48 6.40
CA HIS A 29 19.00 16.65 6.96
C HIS A 29 19.92 16.24 8.13
N PRO A 30 21.25 16.33 7.98
CA PRO A 30 22.24 15.75 8.90
C PRO A 30 22.24 16.43 10.29
N ASP A 31 21.86 17.71 10.35
CA ASP A 31 21.93 18.50 11.59
C ASP A 31 20.61 18.60 12.34
N SER A 32 19.53 18.02 11.80
CA SER A 32 18.19 18.15 12.34
C SER A 32 17.59 16.79 12.64
N LYS A 33 17.92 16.25 13.82
CA LYS A 33 17.30 15.04 14.39
C LYS A 33 15.76 15.11 14.38
N LYS A 34 15.21 16.32 14.48
CA LYS A 34 13.77 16.57 14.39
C LYS A 34 13.23 16.32 12.98
N GLN A 35 13.91 16.76 11.94
CA GLN A 35 13.50 16.49 10.55
C GLN A 35 13.71 15.02 10.17
N GLU A 36 14.82 14.39 10.59
CA GLU A 36 15.02 12.96 10.38
C GLU A 36 13.90 12.14 11.02
N ALA A 37 13.58 12.40 12.30
CA ALA A 37 12.45 11.75 12.98
C ALA A 37 11.12 12.02 12.26
N THR A 38 10.90 13.24 11.75
CA THR A 38 9.68 13.58 11.01
C THR A 38 9.56 12.77 9.72
N ILE A 39 10.65 12.66 8.94
CA ILE A 39 10.68 11.89 7.70
C ILE A 39 10.41 10.41 7.97
N LEU A 40 11.03 9.84 9.00
CA LEU A 40 10.83 8.43 9.37
C LEU A 40 9.40 8.14 9.79
N VAL A 41 8.81 8.99 10.64
CA VAL A 41 7.40 8.86 11.04
C VAL A 41 6.47 8.97 9.83
N TRP A 42 6.74 9.90 8.91
CA TRP A 42 5.97 10.02 7.67
C TRP A 42 6.05 8.79 6.79
N LEU A 43 7.22 8.17 6.68
CA LEU A 43 7.41 6.93 5.93
C LEU A 43 6.65 5.77 6.59
N GLU A 44 6.63 5.68 7.92
CA GLU A 44 5.85 4.67 8.65
C GLU A 44 4.34 4.84 8.45
N VAL A 45 3.85 6.08 8.59
CA VAL A 45 2.42 6.40 8.40
C VAL A 45 1.99 6.07 6.97
N ARG A 46 2.81 6.37 5.95
CA ARG A 46 2.49 6.06 4.54
C ARG A 46 2.37 4.57 4.28
N VAL A 47 3.27 3.76 4.85
CA VAL A 47 3.24 2.29 4.68
C VAL A 47 1.98 1.70 5.31
N VAL A 48 1.65 2.13 6.53
CA VAL A 48 0.44 1.67 7.22
C VAL A 48 -0.81 2.12 6.47
N HIS A 49 -0.84 3.38 6.00
CA HIS A 49 -1.97 3.90 5.25
C HIS A 49 -2.19 3.16 3.92
N LEU A 50 -1.11 2.87 3.18
CA LEU A 50 -1.20 2.14 1.92
C LEU A 50 -1.71 0.71 2.12
N ALA A 51 -1.17 -0.02 3.10
CA ALA A 51 -1.62 -1.38 3.40
C ALA A 51 -3.11 -1.44 3.80
N VAL A 52 -3.56 -0.50 4.64
CA VAL A 52 -4.97 -0.40 5.04
C VAL A 52 -5.87 -0.06 3.85
N VAL A 53 -5.41 0.82 2.96
CA VAL A 53 -6.17 1.19 1.75
C VAL A 53 -6.30 0.01 0.80
N GLU A 54 -5.23 -0.77 0.59
CA GLU A 54 -5.28 -1.97 -0.25
C GLU A 54 -6.23 -3.03 0.32
N GLU A 55 -6.13 -3.35 1.61
CA GLU A 55 -7.02 -4.31 2.28
C GLU A 55 -8.50 -3.87 2.21
N ILE A 56 -8.77 -2.60 2.49
CA ILE A 56 -10.13 -2.03 2.36
C ILE A 56 -10.60 -2.08 0.90
N ASN A 57 -9.72 -1.85 -0.06
CA ASN A 57 -10.07 -1.85 -1.47
C ASN A 57 -10.40 -3.25 -1.98
N GLU A 58 -9.60 -4.26 -1.61
CA GLU A 58 -9.89 -5.66 -1.88
C GLU A 58 -11.22 -6.09 -1.26
N PHE A 59 -11.46 -5.74 0.00
CA PHE A 59 -12.73 -6.03 0.66
C PHE A 59 -13.94 -5.37 -0.03
N LYS A 60 -13.78 -4.13 -0.50
CA LYS A 60 -14.81 -3.44 -1.27
C LYS A 60 -15.07 -4.12 -2.61
N LEU A 61 -14.02 -4.56 -3.31
CA LEU A 61 -14.13 -5.30 -4.56
C LEU A 61 -14.90 -6.61 -4.36
N THR A 62 -14.57 -7.38 -3.33
CA THR A 62 -15.29 -8.63 -3.00
C THR A 62 -16.77 -8.38 -2.79
N LYS A 63 -17.14 -7.35 -2.02
CA LYS A 63 -18.55 -7.01 -1.81
C LYS A 63 -19.28 -6.63 -3.10
N VAL A 64 -18.60 -5.89 -3.99
CA VAL A 64 -19.17 -5.54 -5.29
C VAL A 64 -19.38 -6.79 -6.14
N LEU A 65 -18.40 -7.70 -6.15
CA LEU A 65 -18.50 -8.98 -6.86
C LEU A 65 -19.63 -9.85 -6.30
N ASP A 66 -19.77 -9.97 -4.98
CA ASP A 66 -20.86 -10.70 -4.34
C ASP A 66 -22.25 -10.15 -4.75
N VAL A 67 -22.41 -8.82 -4.79
CA VAL A 67 -23.65 -8.18 -5.23
C VAL A 67 -23.93 -8.49 -6.71
N TYR A 68 -22.89 -8.50 -7.54
CA TYR A 68 -23.03 -8.88 -8.94
C TYR A 68 -23.38 -10.36 -9.09
N GLU A 69 -22.66 -11.28 -8.44
CA GLU A 69 -22.93 -12.71 -8.54
C GLU A 69 -24.31 -13.06 -7.97
N VAL A 70 -24.61 -12.68 -6.74
CA VAL A 70 -25.90 -13.00 -6.09
C VAL A 70 -27.06 -12.25 -6.74
N GLY A 71 -26.89 -10.96 -7.05
CA GLY A 71 -27.95 -10.13 -7.63
C GLY A 71 -28.21 -10.40 -9.11
N TRP A 72 -27.16 -10.61 -9.91
CA TRP A 72 -27.29 -10.87 -11.34
C TRP A 72 -27.65 -12.33 -11.62
N LEU A 73 -27.06 -13.32 -10.93
CA LEU A 73 -27.38 -14.73 -11.16
C LEU A 73 -28.79 -15.09 -10.66
N SER A 74 -29.26 -14.47 -9.56
CA SER A 74 -30.63 -14.70 -9.07
C SER A 74 -31.71 -14.14 -10.01
N GLN A 75 -31.42 -13.01 -10.68
CA GLN A 75 -32.35 -12.40 -11.64
C GLN A 75 -32.25 -13.02 -13.04
N ASN A 76 -31.09 -13.58 -13.42
CA ASN A 76 -30.83 -14.15 -14.74
C ASN A 76 -30.77 -15.68 -14.73
N ASN A 77 -31.62 -16.33 -13.93
CA ASN A 77 -31.78 -17.77 -13.93
C ASN A 77 -32.10 -18.26 -15.38
N TRP A 78 -31.09 -18.86 -16.03
CA TRP A 78 -31.14 -19.78 -17.20
C TRP A 78 -31.85 -19.37 -18.52
N LYS A 79 -32.06 -18.08 -18.81
CA LYS A 79 -32.72 -17.68 -20.08
C LYS A 79 -32.00 -18.12 -21.37
N TRP A 80 -30.70 -18.43 -21.34
CA TRP A 80 -29.95 -18.93 -22.50
C TRP A 80 -29.83 -20.46 -22.55
N ALA A 81 -30.03 -21.17 -21.44
CA ALA A 81 -29.90 -22.63 -21.35
C ALA A 81 -31.24 -23.37 -21.63
N ALA A 82 -32.35 -22.64 -21.76
CA ALA A 82 -33.68 -23.17 -22.04
C ALA A 82 -34.24 -22.71 -23.41
N SER A 83 -33.38 -22.47 -24.40
CA SER A 83 -33.82 -22.35 -25.80
C SER A 83 -33.84 -23.76 -26.44
N PRO A 84 -34.95 -24.17 -27.11
CA PRO A 84 -35.06 -25.48 -27.76
C PRO A 84 -34.06 -25.70 -28.88
#